data_AF-A0A541C294-F1
#
_entry.id   AF-A0A541C294-F1
#
_cell.length_a   1.000
_cell.length_b   1.000
_cell.length_c   1.000
_cell.angle_alpha   90.00
_cell.angle_beta   90.00
_cell.angle_gamma   90.00
#
_symmetry.space_group_name_H-M   'P 1'
#
loop_
_entity.id
_entity.type
_entity.pdbx_description
1 polymer ?
#
loop_
_entity_poly.entity_id
_entity_poly.type
_entity_poly.pdbx_seq_one_letter_code
_entity_poly.pdbx_strand_id
1 'polypeptide(L)'
;AEAEALVAAAPLAHLRGARGRVRGDLAALAEAVLAISRLAALDEVAEAEINPLLVRREGEGVVALDALVVRHVAPASEERA
;
A
#
# COMPACT_ATOMS: atom_id res chain seq x y z
N ALA A 1 -2.54 4.05 14.77
CA ALA A 1 -1.38 4.62 15.48
C ALA A 1 -0.07 4.53 14.68
N GLU A 2 0.53 3.33 14.49
CA GLU A 2 1.83 3.23 13.79
C GLU A 2 1.76 3.54 12.29
N ALA A 3 0.76 3.02 11.57
CA ALA A 3 0.58 3.32 10.15
C ALA A 3 0.32 4.81 9.87
N GLU A 4 -0.44 5.48 10.74
CA GLU A 4 -0.65 6.93 10.67
C GLU A 4 0.65 7.70 10.88
N ALA A 5 1.49 7.27 11.83
CA ALA A 5 2.79 7.88 12.08
C ALA A 5 3.74 7.72 10.88
N LEU A 6 3.74 6.55 10.24
CA LEU A 6 4.47 6.31 9.00
C LEU A 6 4.02 7.25 7.88
N VAL A 7 2.71 7.37 7.64
CA VAL A 7 2.14 8.30 6.66
C VAL A 7 2.45 9.76 7.00
N ALA A 8 2.50 10.13 8.28
CA ALA A 8 2.87 11.46 8.74
C ALA A 8 4.37 11.77 8.51
N ALA A 9 5.25 10.76 8.60
CA ALA A 9 6.69 10.91 8.33
C ALA A 9 7.04 10.89 6.84
N ALA A 10 6.19 10.30 6.00
CA ALA A 10 6.42 10.17 4.56
C ALA A 10 6.47 11.54 3.83
N PRO A 11 7.20 11.65 2.70
CA PRO A 11 7.33 12.88 1.90
C PRO A 11 6.06 13.21 1.07
N LEU A 12 4.90 13.17 1.73
CA LEU A 12 3.58 13.34 1.14
C LEU A 12 3.00 14.75 1.37
N ALA A 13 3.86 15.77 1.43
CA ALA A 13 3.44 17.14 1.72
C ALA A 13 2.38 17.66 0.75
N HIS A 14 2.40 17.22 -0.50
CA HIS A 14 1.40 17.57 -1.52
C HIS A 14 -0.01 17.05 -1.21
N LEU A 15 -0.14 15.97 -0.42
CA LEU A 15 -1.41 15.41 0.03
C LEU A 15 -1.95 16.09 1.29
N ARG A 16 -1.14 16.87 2.01
CA ARG A 16 -1.55 17.52 3.28
C ARG A 16 -2.36 18.80 3.09
N GLY A 17 -2.62 19.18 1.84
CA GLY A 17 -3.23 20.44 1.48
C GLY A 17 -2.24 21.60 1.61
N ALA A 18 -2.18 22.45 0.58
CA ALA A 18 -1.41 23.69 0.61
C ALA A 18 -2.11 24.74 -0.27
N ARG A 19 -2.15 26.00 0.19
CA ARG A 19 -2.67 27.17 -0.56
C ARG A 19 -4.03 26.91 -1.23
N GLY A 20 -5.03 26.50 -0.46
CA GLY A 20 -6.42 26.30 -0.94
C GLY A 20 -6.71 24.95 -1.61
N ARG A 21 -5.73 24.02 -1.66
CA ARG A 21 -5.98 22.66 -2.17
C ARG A 21 -6.63 21.77 -1.10
N VAL A 22 -7.59 20.96 -1.54
CA VAL A 22 -8.24 19.94 -0.70
C VAL A 22 -7.20 18.91 -0.26
N ARG A 23 -7.28 18.50 1.01
CA ARG A 23 -6.43 17.46 1.59
C ARG A 23 -6.73 16.11 0.94
N GLY A 24 -5.71 15.28 0.80
CA GLY A 24 -5.89 13.87 0.50
C GLY A 24 -6.39 13.10 1.72
N ASP A 25 -7.02 11.95 1.50
CA ASP A 25 -7.48 11.07 2.57
C ASP A 25 -6.31 10.27 3.20
N LEU A 26 -5.60 10.92 4.12
CA LEU A 26 -4.45 10.32 4.81
C LEU A 26 -4.84 9.22 5.79
N ALA A 27 -6.06 9.27 6.33
CA ALA A 27 -6.58 8.22 7.19
C ALA A 27 -6.81 6.93 6.38
N ALA A 28 -7.48 7.05 5.23
CA ALA A 28 -7.64 5.92 4.31
C ALA A 28 -6.31 5.40 3.76
N LEU A 29 -5.33 6.29 3.53
CA LEU A 29 -3.98 5.86 3.14
C LEU A 29 -3.31 5.04 4.25
N ALA A 30 -3.42 5.45 5.52
CA ALA A 30 -2.88 4.69 6.64
C ALA A 30 -3.55 3.30 6.77
N GLU A 31 -4.86 3.24 6.60
CA GLU A 31 -5.61 1.96 6.57
C GLU A 31 -5.16 1.06 5.42
N ALA A 32 -4.93 1.62 4.22
CA ALA A 32 -4.42 0.85 3.09
C ALA A 32 -3.01 0.31 3.34
N VAL A 33 -2.11 1.11 3.92
CA VAL A 33 -0.77 0.67 4.31
C VAL A 33 -0.85 -0.47 5.34
N LEU A 34 -1.72 -0.35 6.34
CA LEU A 34 -1.95 -1.40 7.32
C LEU A 34 -2.56 -2.68 6.71
N ALA A 35 -3.45 -2.54 5.72
CA ALA A 35 -4.04 -3.69 5.04
C ALA A 35 -2.99 -4.45 4.20
N ILE A 36 -2.15 -3.73 3.45
CA ILE A 36 -1.08 -4.32 2.63
C ILE A 36 0.01 -4.95 3.50
N SER A 37 0.36 -4.32 4.64
CA SER A 37 1.41 -4.86 5.51
C SER A 37 1.08 -6.25 6.07
N ARG A 38 -0.21 -6.61 6.14
CA ARG A 38 -0.64 -7.98 6.52
C ARG A 38 -0.22 -9.04 5.51
N LEU A 39 0.00 -8.68 4.24
CA LEU A 39 0.51 -9.61 3.23
C LEU A 39 1.95 -10.04 3.54
N ALA A 40 2.74 -9.20 4.21
CA ALA A 40 4.10 -9.56 4.63
C ALA A 40 4.14 -10.63 5.73
N ALA A 41 3.00 -10.96 6.34
CA ALA A 41 2.89 -12.06 7.31
C ALA A 41 2.53 -13.41 6.66
N LEU A 42 2.33 -13.44 5.34
CA LEU A 42 2.02 -14.66 4.59
C LEU A 42 3.31 -15.24 4.01
N ASP A 43 3.66 -16.46 4.41
CA ASP A 43 4.90 -17.14 3.99
C ASP A 43 4.96 -17.38 2.48
N GLU A 44 3.83 -17.40 1.79
CA GLU A 44 3.76 -17.57 0.33
C GLU A 44 4.02 -16.29 -0.46
N VAL A 45 3.99 -15.11 0.18
CA VAL A 45 4.18 -13.81 -0.47
C VAL A 45 5.64 -13.39 -0.37
N ALA A 46 6.33 -13.35 -1.51
CA ALA A 46 7.70 -12.86 -1.60
C ALA A 46 7.76 -11.34 -1.67
N GLU A 47 6.81 -10.71 -2.37
CA GLU A 47 6.72 -9.27 -2.54
C GLU A 47 5.27 -8.86 -2.82
N ALA A 48 4.87 -7.70 -2.31
CA ALA A 48 3.60 -7.07 -2.65
C ALA A 48 3.79 -5.55 -2.80
N GLU A 49 3.43 -5.02 -3.97
CA GLU A 49 3.51 -3.61 -4.30
C GLU A 49 2.15 -3.10 -4.82
N ILE A 50 1.74 -1.91 -4.37
CA ILE A 50 0.69 -1.15 -5.03
C ILE A 50 1.32 0.10 -5.62
N ASN A 51 1.36 0.17 -6.95
CA ASN A 51 1.91 1.30 -7.66
C ASN A 51 1.31 1.37 -9.08
N PRO A 52 0.46 2.37 -9.40
CA PRO A 52 0.14 3.53 -8.58
C PRO A 52 -1.02 3.33 -7.59
N LEU A 53 -0.94 4.01 -6.44
CA LEU A 53 -2.06 4.20 -5.50
C LEU A 53 -2.57 5.64 -5.58
N LEU A 54 -3.84 5.82 -5.95
CA LEU A 54 -4.51 7.11 -5.98
C LEU A 54 -5.08 7.47 -4.61
N VAL A 55 -4.62 8.57 -4.02
CA VAL A 55 -5.22 9.16 -2.82
C VAL A 55 -6.25 10.20 -3.23
N ARG A 56 -7.52 9.98 -2.89
CA ARG A 56 -8.62 10.91 -3.20
C ARG A 56 -8.73 11.99 -2.13
N ARG A 57 -9.70 12.89 -2.28
CA ARG A 57 -9.98 13.93 -1.29
C ARG A 57 -10.31 13.31 0.06
N GLU A 58 -10.06 14.06 1.13
CA GLU A 58 -10.42 13.66 2.50
C GLU A 58 -11.87 13.20 2.60
N GLY A 59 -12.09 11.98 3.11
CA GLY A 59 -13.39 11.32 3.21
C GLY A 59 -13.79 10.50 1.98
N GLU A 60 -13.01 10.52 0.90
CA GLU A 60 -13.28 9.78 -0.34
C GLU A 60 -12.41 8.52 -0.52
N GLY A 61 -11.49 8.25 0.40
CA GLY A 61 -10.69 7.03 0.41
C GLY A 61 -9.47 7.02 -0.53
N VAL A 62 -8.99 5.81 -0.82
CA VAL A 62 -7.88 5.55 -1.75
C VAL A 62 -8.25 4.46 -2.75
N VAL A 63 -7.60 4.44 -3.92
CA VAL A 63 -7.83 3.46 -4.98
C VAL A 63 -6.49 2.92 -5.48
N ALA A 64 -6.30 1.61 -5.41
CA ALA A 64 -5.20 0.93 -6.11
C ALA A 64 -5.52 0.90 -7.60
N LEU A 65 -4.69 1.55 -8.42
CA LEU A 65 -4.86 1.57 -9.87
C LEU A 65 -4.17 0.37 -10.52
N ASP A 66 -3.10 -0.11 -9.87
CA ASP A 66 -2.38 -1.33 -10.24
C ASP A 66 -1.78 -1.96 -8.98
N ALA A 67 -1.50 -3.27 -9.04
CA ALA A 67 -0.89 -4.02 -7.95
C ALA A 67 -0.13 -5.26 -8.47
N LEU A 68 1.03 -5.53 -7.87
CA LEU A 68 1.85 -6.71 -8.12
C LEU A 68 2.00 -7.52 -6.84
N VAL A 69 1.79 -8.84 -6.92
CA VAL A 69 2.11 -9.78 -5.85
C VAL A 69 2.98 -10.90 -6.41
N VAL A 70 4.20 -10.99 -5.92
CA VAL A 70 5.14 -12.06 -6.23
C VAL A 70 5.02 -13.12 -5.15
N ARG A 71 4.87 -14.38 -5.57
CA ARG A 71 4.79 -15.52 -4.64
C ARG A 71 6.09 -16.30 -4.66
N HIS A 72 6.41 -16.93 -3.53
CA HIS A 72 7.43 -17.97 -3.53
C HIS A 72 6.95 -19.13 -4.40
N VAL A 73 7.71 -19.43 -5.45
CA VAL A 73 7.47 -20.64 -6.26
C VAL A 73 8.21 -21.76 -5.56
N ALA A 74 7.48 -22.76 -5.05
CA ALA A 74 8.11 -24.01 -4.64
C ALA A 74 8.90 -24.54 -5.84
N PRO A 75 10.14 -25.04 -5.66
CA PRO A 75 10.88 -25.62 -6.77
C PRO A 75 9.98 -26.65 -7.43
N ALA A 76 9.82 -26.55 -8.76
CA ALA A 76 9.14 -27.58 -9.52
C ALA A 76 9.80 -28.89 -9.11
N SER A 77 9.05 -29.76 -8.43
CA SER A 77 9.54 -31.06 -8.00
C SER A 77 10.21 -31.67 -9.21
N GLU A 78 11.53 -31.86 -9.14
CA GLU A 78 12.31 -32.48 -10.21
C GLU A 78 11.49 -33.66 -10.71
N GLU A 79 11.08 -33.55 -11.96
CA GLU A 79 10.33 -34.56 -12.66
C GLU A 79 11.16 -35.82 -12.54
N ARG A 80 10.75 -36.71 -11.62
CA ARG A 80 11.32 -38.04 -11.45
C ARG A 80 10.99 -38.79 -12.74
N ALA A 81 11.89 -38.69 -13.71
CA ALA A 81 11.96 -39.53 -14.88
C ALA A 81 13.39 -40.08 -14.98
#